data_AF-K0STJ3-F1
#
_entry.id   AF-K0STJ3-F1
#
_cell.length_a   1.000
_cell.length_b   1.000
_cell.length_c   1.000
_cell.angle_alpha   90.00
_cell.angle_beta   90.00
_cell.angle_gamma   90.00
#
_symmetry.space_group_name_H-M   'P 1'
#
loop_
_entity.id
_entity.type
_entity.pdbx_description
1 polymer ?
#
loop_
_entity_poly.entity_id
_entity_poly.type
_entity_poly.pdbx_seq_one_letter_code
_entity_poly.pdbx_strand_id
1 'polypeptide(L)'
;MISLRGEEVPLCLIEGMLDTWKEDFEYKTPHIMIALKGKFKREDTMRYHLVPVADSSKSRVPTRRWITRLLALRVRTDGKKKGWLFVNKKGERAKISDFDDLFRVYVKKAHARKPKEFPSGTDLEQYSLRRSLRRGSTTTAANNQVLEQVVNRINRWRKDDNARGGDPMSGLTMREVYTAVRSSIDAALAYSLSH
;
A
#
# COMPACT_ATOMS: atom_id res chain seq x y z
N MET A 1 -0.14 -5.55 -6.27
CA MET A 1 -0.16 -5.52 -4.78
C MET A 1 0.91 -4.58 -4.23
N ILE A 2 0.82 -4.22 -2.95
CA ILE A 2 1.80 -3.39 -2.21
C ILE A 2 2.35 -4.15 -0.99
N SER A 3 3.49 -3.69 -0.47
CA SER A 3 4.18 -4.31 0.67
C SER A 3 4.42 -3.34 1.83
N LEU A 4 3.38 -2.57 2.18
CA LEU A 4 3.43 -1.68 3.35
C LEU A 4 3.55 -2.49 4.66
N ARG A 5 4.18 -1.92 5.69
CA ARG A 5 4.41 -2.56 7.01
C ARG A 5 3.35 -2.14 7.99
N GLY A 6 2.76 -3.10 8.71
CA GLY A 6 1.97 -2.81 9.92
C GLY A 6 1.02 -1.63 9.73
N GLU A 7 1.11 -0.62 10.60
CA GLU A 7 0.21 0.55 10.68
C GLU A 7 0.37 1.60 9.57
N GLU A 8 0.99 1.25 8.45
CA GLU A 8 1.22 2.21 7.37
C GLU A 8 0.06 2.34 6.39
N VAL A 9 -0.68 1.26 6.14
CA VAL A 9 -1.85 1.31 5.23
C VAL A 9 -2.88 2.33 5.73
N PRO A 10 -3.20 2.42 7.04
CA PRO A 10 -4.11 3.44 7.55
C PRO A 10 -3.58 4.89 7.50
N LEU A 11 -2.31 5.11 7.13
CA LEU A 11 -1.76 6.46 6.91
C LEU A 11 -2.20 7.06 5.55
N CYS A 12 -3.05 6.37 4.80
CA CYS A 12 -3.51 6.80 3.50
C CYS A 12 -4.42 8.03 3.60
N LEU A 13 -4.13 9.04 2.77
CA LEU A 13 -4.83 10.32 2.73
C LEU A 13 -5.74 10.42 1.51
N ILE A 14 -6.95 10.94 1.70
CA ILE A 14 -7.92 11.16 0.64
C ILE A 14 -7.41 12.19 -0.36
N GLU A 15 -6.98 13.36 0.14
CA GLU A 15 -6.56 14.48 -0.70
C GLU A 15 -5.42 14.09 -1.64
N GLY A 16 -4.45 13.31 -1.14
CA GLY A 16 -3.29 12.97 -1.95
C GLY A 16 -3.55 11.94 -3.04
N MET A 17 -4.63 11.19 -2.92
CA MET A 17 -5.08 10.31 -3.99
C MET A 17 -5.92 11.07 -5.01
N LEU A 18 -6.72 12.04 -4.57
CA LEU A 18 -7.57 12.83 -5.46
C LEU A 18 -6.74 13.75 -6.37
N ASP A 19 -5.64 14.30 -5.87
CA ASP A 19 -4.81 15.27 -6.60
C ASP A 19 -4.16 14.68 -7.87
N THR A 20 -3.78 13.40 -7.85
CA THR A 20 -3.08 12.73 -8.96
C THR A 20 -3.97 11.76 -9.74
N TRP A 21 -5.21 11.52 -9.29
CA TRP A 21 -6.06 10.40 -9.73
C TRP A 21 -6.23 10.28 -11.25
N LYS A 22 -6.42 11.42 -11.93
CA LYS A 22 -6.59 11.48 -13.39
C LYS A 22 -5.27 11.22 -14.12
N GLU A 23 -4.20 11.90 -13.69
CA GLU A 23 -2.88 11.76 -14.28
C GLU A 23 -2.36 10.33 -14.19
N ASP A 24 -2.55 9.68 -13.03
CA ASP A 24 -2.10 8.30 -12.82
C ASP A 24 -2.85 7.30 -13.71
N PHE A 25 -4.11 7.59 -14.06
CA PHE A 25 -4.91 6.77 -14.97
C PHE A 25 -4.51 6.95 -16.43
N GLU A 26 -4.17 8.18 -16.83
CA GLU A 26 -3.72 8.52 -18.18
C GLU A 26 -2.23 8.18 -18.43
N TYR A 27 -1.50 7.76 -17.39
CA TYR A 27 -0.12 7.34 -17.51
C TYR A 27 0.04 6.09 -18.38
N LYS A 28 1.21 5.93 -19.04
CA LYS A 28 1.52 4.80 -19.94
C LYS A 28 1.17 3.44 -19.34
N THR A 29 1.50 3.25 -18.06
CA THR A 29 1.02 2.13 -17.25
C THR A 29 -0.02 2.68 -16.26
N PRO A 30 -1.34 2.48 -16.51
CA PRO A 30 -2.36 2.98 -15.62
C PRO A 30 -2.21 2.44 -14.20
N HIS A 31 -2.23 3.34 -13.23
CA HIS A 31 -1.99 3.02 -11.83
C HIS A 31 -2.71 3.97 -10.90
N ILE A 32 -2.82 3.60 -9.62
CA ILE A 32 -3.23 4.52 -8.56
C ILE A 32 -2.01 4.94 -7.76
N MET A 33 -1.90 6.22 -7.43
CA MET A 33 -0.94 6.67 -6.42
C MET A 33 -1.55 6.55 -5.02
N ILE A 34 -1.01 5.64 -4.20
CA ILE A 34 -1.36 5.57 -2.78
C ILE A 34 -0.54 6.64 -2.05
N ALA A 35 -1.21 7.72 -1.64
CA ALA A 35 -0.60 8.78 -0.85
C ALA A 35 -0.72 8.49 0.64
N LEU A 36 0.41 8.43 1.34
CA LEU A 36 0.48 8.20 2.78
C LEU A 36 1.14 9.41 3.47
N LYS A 37 0.72 9.74 4.69
CA LYS A 37 1.39 10.74 5.53
C LYS A 37 1.51 10.28 6.96
N GLY A 38 2.73 10.26 7.47
CA GLY A 38 2.99 9.81 8.84
C GLY A 38 4.46 9.84 9.21
N LYS A 39 4.71 9.53 10.49
CA LYS A 39 6.02 9.07 10.94
C LYS A 39 6.10 7.57 10.66
N PHE A 40 7.00 7.17 9.78
CA PHE A 40 7.20 5.75 9.50
C PHE A 40 8.29 5.19 10.42
N LYS A 41 8.39 3.87 10.53
CA LYS A 41 9.33 3.24 11.47
C LYS A 41 10.77 3.65 11.12
N ARG A 42 11.49 4.27 12.08
CA ARG A 42 12.83 4.88 11.94
C ARG A 42 12.85 6.23 11.19
N GLU A 43 11.66 6.81 10.99
CA GLU A 43 11.27 8.18 10.66
C GLU A 43 11.11 9.13 11.86
N ASP A 44 12.02 10.08 12.11
CA ASP A 44 11.78 11.10 13.16
C ASP A 44 10.84 12.23 12.70
N THR A 45 10.69 12.41 11.38
CA THR A 45 9.89 13.48 10.77
C THR A 45 8.60 12.99 10.11
N MET A 46 7.58 13.84 10.14
CA MET A 46 6.33 13.63 9.40
C MET A 46 6.60 13.84 7.92
N ARG A 47 6.26 12.87 7.07
CA ARG A 47 6.50 12.97 5.63
C ARG A 47 5.43 12.32 4.78
N TYR A 48 5.40 12.71 3.50
CA TYR A 48 4.59 12.06 2.48
C TYR A 48 5.34 10.88 1.86
N HIS A 49 4.60 9.81 1.60
CA HIS A 49 5.05 8.67 0.80
C HIS A 49 4.04 8.42 -0.29
N LEU A 50 4.51 8.32 -1.52
CA LEU A 50 3.68 8.04 -2.67
C LEU A 50 4.10 6.70 -3.25
N VAL A 51 3.16 5.75 -3.29
CA VAL A 51 3.40 4.38 -3.74
C VAL A 51 2.50 4.10 -4.93
N PRO A 52 3.05 4.03 -6.16
CA PRO A 52 2.26 3.71 -7.33
C PRO A 52 1.89 2.22 -7.33
N VAL A 53 0.65 1.91 -7.69
CA VAL A 53 0.13 0.55 -7.75
C VAL A 53 -0.59 0.35 -9.07
N ALA A 54 -0.08 -0.57 -9.90
CA ALA A 54 -0.67 -0.87 -11.20
C ALA A 54 -2.14 -1.28 -11.06
N ASP A 55 -2.96 -0.80 -12.00
CA ASP A 55 -4.39 -1.10 -12.04
C ASP A 55 -4.67 -2.56 -12.36
N SER A 56 -3.79 -3.15 -13.17
CA SER A 56 -3.84 -4.53 -13.60
C SER A 56 -2.53 -5.22 -13.27
N SER A 57 -2.62 -6.45 -12.80
CA SER A 57 -1.48 -7.29 -12.45
C SER A 57 -1.84 -8.77 -12.65
N LYS A 58 -0.86 -9.69 -12.58
CA LYS A 58 -1.08 -11.12 -12.88
C LYS A 58 -2.18 -11.77 -12.02
N SER A 59 -2.30 -11.36 -10.76
CA SER A 59 -3.32 -11.80 -9.79
C SER A 59 -4.72 -11.24 -10.05
N ARG A 60 -4.84 -10.26 -10.96
CA ARG A 60 -6.11 -9.63 -11.38
C ARG A 60 -6.92 -9.03 -10.22
N VAL A 61 -6.26 -8.69 -9.11
CA VAL A 61 -6.90 -8.00 -7.99
C VAL A 61 -7.33 -6.60 -8.45
N PRO A 62 -8.63 -6.26 -8.41
CA PRO A 62 -9.14 -5.03 -9.01
C PRO A 62 -8.93 -3.83 -8.06
N THR A 63 -7.66 -3.50 -7.81
CA THR A 63 -7.24 -2.54 -6.77
C THR A 63 -7.89 -1.17 -6.96
N ARG A 64 -7.81 -0.59 -8.17
CA ARG A 64 -8.45 0.70 -8.46
C ARG A 64 -9.94 0.65 -8.13
N ARG A 65 -10.67 -0.40 -8.55
CA ARG A 65 -12.11 -0.51 -8.30
C ARG A 65 -12.44 -0.44 -6.81
N TRP A 66 -11.70 -1.16 -5.96
CA TRP A 66 -11.95 -1.15 -4.51
C TRP A 66 -11.61 0.19 -3.87
N ILE A 67 -10.49 0.79 -4.26
CA ILE A 67 -10.08 2.11 -3.78
C ILE A 67 -11.04 3.21 -4.26
N THR A 68 -11.48 3.19 -5.53
CA THR A 68 -12.50 4.10 -6.06
C THR A 68 -13.78 4.02 -5.25
N ARG A 69 -14.25 2.81 -4.92
CA ARG A 69 -15.45 2.62 -4.11
C ARG A 69 -15.28 3.20 -2.72
N LEU A 70 -14.14 2.95 -2.08
CA LEU A 70 -13.86 3.52 -0.77
C LEU A 70 -13.76 5.04 -0.81
N LEU A 71 -13.03 5.61 -1.77
CA LEU A 71 -12.96 7.07 -1.98
C LEU A 71 -14.33 7.68 -2.24
N ALA A 72 -15.16 7.04 -3.08
CA ALA A 72 -16.51 7.52 -3.37
C ALA A 72 -17.38 7.55 -2.12
N LEU A 73 -17.29 6.52 -1.25
CA LEU A 73 -17.98 6.54 0.05
C LEU A 73 -17.50 7.71 0.91
N ARG A 74 -16.19 7.87 1.07
CA ARG A 74 -15.62 8.96 1.89
C ARG A 74 -16.00 10.34 1.36
N VAL A 75 -15.94 10.55 0.05
CA VAL A 75 -16.19 11.86 -0.57
C VAL A 75 -17.68 12.17 -0.70
N ARG A 76 -18.48 11.22 -1.17
CA ARG A 76 -19.89 11.46 -1.52
C ARG A 76 -20.84 11.18 -0.38
N THR A 77 -20.57 10.14 0.41
CA THR A 77 -21.42 9.75 1.54
C THR A 77 -21.02 10.49 2.81
N ASP A 78 -19.72 10.52 3.14
CA ASP A 78 -19.25 11.15 4.39
C ASP A 78 -18.93 12.65 4.23
N GLY A 79 -18.96 13.17 2.99
CA GLY A 79 -18.61 14.57 2.68
C GLY A 79 -17.14 14.92 2.95
N LYS A 80 -16.25 13.93 3.07
CA LYS A 80 -14.83 14.12 3.41
C LYS A 80 -13.95 14.10 2.16
N LYS A 81 -13.42 15.27 1.80
CA LYS A 81 -12.42 15.43 0.73
C LYS A 81 -10.97 15.47 1.23
N LYS A 82 -10.77 15.49 2.56
CA LYS A 82 -9.46 15.54 3.21
C LYS A 82 -9.44 14.63 4.43
N GLY A 83 -8.24 14.21 4.83
CA GLY A 83 -7.98 13.37 5.99
C GLY A 83 -7.83 11.89 5.64
N TRP A 84 -8.01 11.03 6.64
CA TRP A 84 -7.71 9.60 6.52
C TRP A 84 -8.73 8.87 5.64
N LEU A 85 -8.22 8.03 4.74
CA LEU A 85 -9.04 7.13 3.90
C LEU A 85 -9.67 6.03 4.75
N PHE A 86 -8.87 5.41 5.63
CA PHE A 86 -9.31 4.37 6.54
C PHE A 86 -9.62 4.97 7.91
N VAL A 87 -10.89 4.94 8.29
CA VAL A 87 -11.36 5.42 9.60
C VAL A 87 -12.09 4.32 10.36
N ASN A 88 -12.01 4.39 11.68
CA ASN A 88 -12.76 3.50 12.56
C ASN A 88 -14.23 3.98 12.70
N LYS A 89 -15.05 3.24 13.45
CA LYS A 89 -16.46 3.59 13.70
C LYS A 89 -16.66 4.95 14.38
N LYS A 90 -15.62 5.50 15.03
CA LYS A 90 -15.63 6.82 15.68
C LYS A 90 -15.20 7.95 14.72
N GLY A 91 -14.85 7.62 13.47
CA GLY A 91 -14.36 8.58 12.49
C GLY A 91 -12.88 8.96 12.64
N GLU A 92 -12.16 8.34 13.58
CA GLU A 92 -10.73 8.54 13.78
C GLU A 92 -9.93 7.66 12.81
N ARG A 93 -8.63 7.94 12.63
CA ARG A 93 -7.76 7.08 11.82
C ARG A 93 -7.82 5.64 12.33
N ALA A 94 -8.17 4.71 11.45
CA ALA A 94 -8.19 3.30 11.80
C ALA A 94 -6.79 2.79 12.14
N LYS A 95 -6.73 1.72 12.94
CA LYS A 95 -5.54 0.90 13.13
C LYS A 95 -5.69 -0.38 12.33
N ILE A 96 -4.58 -1.03 11.97
CA ILE A 96 -4.64 -2.36 11.33
C ILE A 96 -5.36 -3.39 12.21
N SER A 97 -5.19 -3.29 13.53
CA SER A 97 -5.91 -4.16 14.48
C SER A 97 -7.43 -4.10 14.32
N ASP A 98 -7.97 -2.97 13.86
CA ASP A 98 -9.42 -2.80 13.68
C ASP A 98 -9.96 -3.71 12.56
N PHE A 99 -9.08 -4.27 11.72
CA PHE A 99 -9.44 -5.11 10.58
C PHE A 99 -8.91 -6.57 10.67
N ASP A 100 -8.09 -6.90 11.68
CA ASP A 100 -7.40 -8.21 11.72
C ASP A 100 -8.37 -9.38 11.89
N ASP A 101 -9.40 -9.21 12.73
CA ASP A 101 -10.44 -10.23 12.94
C ASP A 101 -11.23 -10.49 11.65
N LEU A 102 -11.64 -9.42 10.96
CA LEU A 102 -12.35 -9.52 9.70
C LEU A 102 -11.48 -10.20 8.63
N PHE A 103 -10.18 -9.88 8.60
CA PHE A 103 -9.23 -10.54 7.72
C PHE A 103 -9.14 -12.04 7.98
N ARG A 104 -9.03 -12.47 9.24
CA ARG A 104 -9.02 -13.89 9.61
C ARG A 104 -10.28 -14.62 9.19
N VAL A 105 -11.45 -13.97 9.32
CA VAL A 105 -12.72 -14.51 8.81
C VAL A 105 -12.64 -14.75 7.30
N TYR A 106 -12.08 -13.82 6.53
CA TYR A 106 -11.93 -14.00 5.08
C TYR A 106 -10.88 -15.06 4.71
N VAL A 107 -9.79 -15.19 5.47
CA VAL A 107 -8.82 -16.27 5.28
C VAL A 107 -9.47 -17.64 5.51
N LYS A 108 -10.26 -17.79 6.58
CA LYS A 108 -11.02 -19.02 6.86
C LYS A 108 -12.02 -19.35 5.74
N LYS A 109 -12.73 -18.34 5.22
CA LYS A 109 -13.63 -18.50 4.08
C LYS A 109 -12.88 -18.91 2.80
N ALA A 110 -11.70 -18.34 2.55
CA ALA A 110 -10.86 -18.70 1.41
C ALA A 110 -10.37 -20.15 1.52
N HIS A 111 -9.89 -20.55 2.70
CA HIS A 111 -9.50 -21.93 3.00
C HIS A 111 -10.66 -22.91 2.81
N ALA A 112 -11.84 -22.62 3.36
CA ALA A 112 -13.01 -23.48 3.21
C ALA A 112 -13.40 -23.69 1.73
N ARG A 113 -13.23 -22.66 0.89
CA ARG A 113 -13.58 -22.73 -0.54
C ARG A 113 -12.50 -23.41 -1.39
N LYS A 114 -11.24 -23.29 -1.01
CA LYS A 114 -10.07 -23.77 -1.77
C LYS A 114 -9.01 -24.34 -0.81
N PRO A 115 -9.29 -25.44 -0.10
CA PRO A 115 -8.39 -25.95 0.94
C PRO A 115 -7.03 -26.40 0.38
N LYS A 116 -7.01 -26.89 -0.87
CA LYS A 116 -5.78 -27.36 -1.55
C LYS A 116 -4.77 -26.24 -1.86
N GLU A 117 -5.18 -24.98 -1.83
CA GLU A 117 -4.30 -23.82 -2.01
C GLU A 117 -3.52 -23.47 -0.73
N PHE A 118 -3.86 -24.12 0.39
CA PHE A 118 -3.20 -23.96 1.66
C PHE A 118 -2.41 -25.22 1.99
N PRO A 119 -1.15 -25.09 2.47
CA PRO A 119 -0.40 -26.24 2.95
C PRO A 119 -1.17 -27.01 4.04
N SER A 120 -1.01 -28.34 4.06
CA SER A 120 -1.59 -29.16 5.13
C SER A 120 -1.09 -28.70 6.50
N GLY A 121 -1.96 -28.70 7.51
CA GLY A 121 -1.63 -28.25 8.87
C GLY A 121 -1.48 -26.73 9.03
N THR A 122 -1.89 -25.93 8.04
CA THR A 122 -1.87 -24.47 8.16
C THR A 122 -2.71 -23.99 9.34
N ASP A 123 -2.06 -23.33 10.32
CA ASP A 123 -2.76 -22.63 11.40
C ASP A 123 -3.30 -21.28 10.90
N LEU A 124 -4.61 -21.24 10.65
CA LEU A 124 -5.31 -20.04 10.18
C LEU A 124 -5.30 -18.92 11.24
N GLU A 125 -5.05 -19.22 12.51
CA GLU A 125 -4.90 -18.23 13.58
C GLU A 125 -3.54 -17.53 13.58
N GLN A 126 -2.58 -17.94 12.76
CA GLN A 126 -1.33 -17.19 12.57
C GLN A 126 -1.46 -16.09 11.51
N TYR A 127 -2.58 -16.05 10.75
CA TYR A 127 -2.76 -15.04 9.72
C TYR A 127 -3.10 -13.69 10.32
N SER A 128 -2.33 -12.66 9.96
CA SER A 128 -2.58 -11.27 10.37
C SER A 128 -2.26 -10.31 9.24
N LEU A 129 -3.06 -9.25 9.12
CA LEU A 129 -2.82 -8.13 8.21
C LEU A 129 -1.45 -7.47 8.44
N ARG A 130 -0.94 -7.52 9.68
CA ARG A 130 0.35 -6.90 10.03
C ARG A 130 1.53 -7.55 9.30
N ARG A 131 1.44 -8.84 8.93
CA ARG A 131 2.59 -9.62 8.45
C ARG A 131 2.27 -10.51 7.24
N SER A 132 1.11 -11.15 7.19
CA SER A 132 0.82 -12.19 6.18
C SER A 132 0.80 -11.63 4.76
N LEU A 133 0.12 -10.50 4.54
CA LEU A 133 0.04 -9.89 3.20
C LEU A 133 1.40 -9.40 2.71
N ARG A 134 2.18 -8.75 3.58
CA ARG A 134 3.54 -8.27 3.25
C ARG A 134 4.48 -9.42 2.89
N ARG A 135 4.45 -10.50 3.68
CA ARG A 135 5.25 -11.71 3.42
C ARG A 135 4.86 -12.32 2.08
N GLY A 136 3.56 -12.56 1.87
CA GLY A 136 3.03 -13.09 0.61
C GLY A 136 3.44 -12.25 -0.59
N SER A 137 3.22 -10.92 -0.54
CA SER A 137 3.61 -10.01 -1.62
C SER A 137 5.12 -10.03 -1.89
N THR A 138 5.95 -10.04 -0.84
CA THR A 138 7.41 -10.09 -1.03
C THR A 138 7.86 -11.41 -1.66
N THR A 139 7.32 -12.54 -1.21
CA THR A 139 7.60 -13.86 -1.78
C THR A 139 7.13 -13.95 -3.23
N THR A 140 5.93 -13.45 -3.55
CA THR A 140 5.43 -13.41 -4.93
C THR A 140 6.32 -12.58 -5.85
N ALA A 141 6.78 -11.41 -5.40
CA ALA A 141 7.69 -10.58 -6.19
C ALA A 141 9.04 -11.29 -6.43
N ALA A 142 9.57 -11.96 -5.41
CA ALA A 142 10.81 -12.75 -5.54
C ALA A 142 10.65 -13.91 -6.53
N ASN A 143 9.55 -14.67 -6.43
CA ASN A 143 9.25 -15.78 -7.35
C ASN A 143 9.05 -15.30 -8.80
N ASN A 144 8.59 -14.06 -8.99
CA ASN A 144 8.46 -13.42 -10.30
C ASN A 144 9.73 -12.68 -10.74
N GLN A 145 10.86 -12.88 -10.06
CA GLN A 145 12.17 -12.32 -10.41
C GLN A 145 12.18 -10.78 -10.50
N VAL A 146 11.38 -10.11 -9.67
CA VAL A 146 11.50 -8.65 -9.52
C VAL A 146 12.87 -8.33 -8.94
N LEU A 147 13.57 -7.36 -9.54
CA LEU A 147 14.90 -6.94 -9.08
C LEU A 147 14.91 -6.64 -7.58
N GLU A 148 15.92 -7.16 -6.87
CA GLU A 148 16.05 -7.00 -5.42
C GLU A 148 16.04 -5.53 -5.01
N GLN A 149 16.67 -4.65 -5.80
CA GLN A 149 16.66 -3.20 -5.57
C GLN A 149 15.24 -2.62 -5.57
N VAL A 150 14.37 -3.07 -6.49
CA VAL A 150 12.95 -2.66 -6.54
C VAL A 150 12.20 -3.20 -5.33
N VAL A 151 12.39 -4.48 -5.00
CA VAL A 151 11.78 -5.10 -3.81
C VAL A 151 12.20 -4.35 -2.55
N ASN A 152 13.49 -4.10 -2.35
CA ASN A 152 14.06 -3.39 -1.21
C ASN A 152 13.48 -1.98 -1.11
N ARG A 153 13.40 -1.27 -2.24
CA ARG A 153 12.82 0.08 -2.31
C ARG A 153 11.35 0.10 -1.90
N ILE A 154 10.51 -0.76 -2.48
CA ILE A 154 9.07 -0.85 -2.13
C ILE A 154 8.87 -1.31 -0.68
N ASN A 155 9.66 -2.30 -0.26
CA ASN A 155 9.64 -2.82 1.11
C ASN A 155 10.23 -1.85 2.12
N ARG A 156 10.89 -0.78 1.65
CA ARG A 156 11.74 0.16 2.42
C ARG A 156 12.71 -0.57 3.33
N TRP A 157 13.34 -1.61 2.79
CA TRP A 157 14.51 -2.24 3.38
C TRP A 157 15.72 -1.39 2.99
N ARG A 158 16.37 -0.76 3.98
CA ARG A 158 17.66 -0.10 3.76
C ARG A 158 18.76 -1.17 3.73
N LYS A 159 19.65 -1.13 2.75
CA LYS A 159 21.05 -1.51 2.94
C LYS A 159 21.73 -0.23 3.40
N ASP A 160 22.06 -0.15 4.69
CA ASP A 160 22.85 0.90 5.35
C ASP A 160 22.96 2.27 4.64
N ASP A 161 21.96 3.13 4.81
CA ASP A 161 22.16 4.57 4.58
C ASP A 161 22.88 5.16 5.80
N ASN A 162 24.19 4.98 5.86
CA ASN A 162 25.12 5.67 6.76
C ASN A 162 25.45 7.10 6.27
N ALA A 163 24.58 7.70 5.44
CA ALA A 163 24.74 9.08 5.01
C ALA A 163 24.25 10.01 6.13
N ARG A 164 25.18 10.74 6.76
CA ARG A 164 24.95 11.75 7.81
C ARG A 164 24.16 12.99 7.34
N GLY A 165 23.51 12.95 6.18
CA GLY A 165 22.62 13.99 5.69
C GLY A 165 21.17 13.62 6.01
N GLY A 166 20.39 14.58 6.50
CA GLY A 166 18.95 14.37 6.72
C GLY A 166 18.24 13.86 5.45
N ASP A 167 17.11 13.19 5.64
CA ASP A 167 16.33 12.63 4.52
C ASP A 167 15.84 13.75 3.58
N PRO A 168 16.21 13.74 2.28
CA PRO A 168 15.95 14.83 1.35
C PRO A 168 14.47 15.07 1.05
N MET A 169 13.59 14.13 1.41
CA MET A 169 12.13 14.27 1.24
C MET A 169 11.43 14.85 2.48
N SER A 170 12.17 15.12 3.56
CA SER A 170 11.61 15.69 4.78
C SER A 170 11.23 17.16 4.57
N GLY A 171 10.00 17.53 4.95
CA GLY A 171 9.50 18.90 4.83
C GLY A 171 8.93 19.28 3.46
N LEU A 172 9.09 18.42 2.44
CA LEU A 172 8.50 18.66 1.13
C LEU A 172 6.97 18.60 1.15
N THR A 173 6.34 19.41 0.31
CA THR A 173 4.93 19.31 -0.02
C THR A 173 4.66 18.01 -0.78
N MET A 174 3.41 17.55 -0.77
CA MET A 174 3.04 16.33 -1.48
C MET A 174 3.32 16.41 -2.99
N ARG A 175 3.11 17.59 -3.59
CA ARG A 175 3.37 17.80 -5.02
C ARG A 175 4.85 17.70 -5.36
N GLU A 176 5.74 18.19 -4.50
CA GLU A 176 7.18 18.03 -4.66
C GLU A 176 7.60 16.56 -4.52
N VAL A 177 7.04 15.83 -3.55
CA VAL A 177 7.26 14.39 -3.40
C VAL A 177 6.75 13.63 -4.63
N TYR A 178 5.62 14.02 -5.20
CA TYR A 178 5.10 13.44 -6.45
C TYR A 178 6.06 13.65 -7.60
N THR A 179 6.53 14.87 -7.82
CA THR A 179 7.52 15.19 -8.87
C THR A 179 8.78 14.33 -8.71
N ALA A 180 9.27 14.16 -7.48
CA ALA A 180 10.42 13.31 -7.22
C ALA A 180 10.14 11.82 -7.54
N VAL A 181 8.99 11.28 -7.10
CA VAL A 181 8.62 9.87 -7.33
C VAL A 181 8.38 9.59 -8.81
N ARG A 182 7.84 10.56 -9.57
CA ARG A 182 7.51 10.46 -10.99
C ARG A 182 8.66 9.94 -11.86
N SER A 183 9.89 10.33 -11.54
CA SER A 183 11.11 9.89 -12.23
C SER A 183 11.35 8.37 -12.18
N SER A 184 10.60 7.65 -11.34
CA SER A 184 10.88 6.26 -11.00
C SER A 184 9.61 5.40 -10.88
N ILE A 185 8.48 5.89 -11.39
CA ILE A 185 7.18 5.22 -11.35
C ILE A 185 7.27 3.85 -12.03
N ASP A 186 7.84 3.75 -13.23
CA ASP A 186 7.92 2.47 -13.96
C ASP A 186 8.68 1.41 -13.16
N ALA A 187 9.80 1.78 -12.53
CA ALA A 187 10.56 0.88 -11.68
C ALA A 187 9.74 0.44 -10.44
N ALA A 188 8.97 1.34 -9.83
CA ALA A 188 8.09 1.00 -8.71
C ALA A 188 6.91 0.12 -9.14
N LEU A 189 6.34 0.37 -10.33
CA LEU A 189 5.22 -0.39 -10.88
C LEU A 189 5.61 -1.84 -11.19
N ALA A 190 6.85 -2.12 -11.57
CA ALA A 190 7.36 -3.47 -11.80
C ALA A 190 7.06 -4.41 -10.61
N TYR A 191 7.13 -3.90 -9.38
CA TYR A 191 6.72 -4.66 -8.20
C TYR A 191 5.24 -5.02 -8.27
N SER A 192 4.35 -4.03 -8.40
CA SER A 192 2.91 -4.27 -8.37
C SER A 192 2.40 -5.09 -9.56
N LEU A 193 3.01 -4.93 -10.75
CA LEU A 193 2.72 -5.68 -11.99
C LEU A 193 3.06 -7.16 -11.87
N SER A 194 4.11 -7.50 -11.11
CA SER A 194 4.55 -8.89 -10.93
C SER A 194 3.54 -9.78 -10.21
N HIS A 195 2.55 -9.19 -9.51
CA HIS A 195 1.62 -9.90 -8.65
C HIS A 195 0.37 -10.36 -9.36
#